data_AF-W1XU05-F1
#
_entry.id   AF-W1XU05-F1
#
_cell.length_a   1.000
_cell.length_b   1.000
_cell.length_c   1.000
_cell.angle_alpha   90.00
_cell.angle_beta   90.00
_cell.angle_gamma   90.00
#
_symmetry.space_group_name_H-M   'P 1'
#
loop_
_entity.id
_entity.type
_entity.pdbx_description
1 polymer ?
#
loop_
_entity_poly.entity_id
_entity_poly.type
_entity_poly.pdbx_seq_one_letter_code
_entity_poly.pdbx_strand_id
1 'polypeptide(L)' 'SIEHMRAQGADVKPGDFAENITVEGMILYELAVGTHLQVGADVILEITQIGKECHHGCEIMKQVGSCIMPTQGIFGKV' A
#
# COMPACT_ATOMS: atom_id res chain seq x y z
N SER A 1 -4.86 -4.46 3.42
CA SER A 1 -3.64 -5.27 3.31
C SER A 1 -3.81 -6.24 2.14
N ILE A 2 -2.73 -6.89 1.68
CA ILE A 2 -2.83 -7.93 0.65
C ILE A 2 -3.77 -9.06 1.11
N GLU A 3 -3.67 -9.46 2.38
CA GLU A 3 -4.57 -10.45 2.99
C GLU A 3 -6.04 -10.02 2.99
N HIS A 4 -6.34 -8.73 3.20
CA HIS A 4 -7.70 -8.22 3.07
C HIS A 4 -8.26 -8.42 1.67
N MET A 5 -7.44 -8.17 0.63
CA MET A 5 -7.85 -8.35 -0.76
C MET A 5 -8.03 -9.83 -1.11
N ARG A 6 -7.15 -10.70 -0.61
CA ARG A 6 -7.27 -12.16 -0.75
C ARG A 6 -8.55 -12.69 -0.10
N ALA A 7 -8.88 -12.20 1.09
CA ALA A 7 -10.12 -12.55 1.79
C ALA A 7 -11.38 -12.13 1.01
N GLN A 8 -11.28 -11.11 0.16
CA GLN A 8 -12.34 -10.68 -0.77
C GLN A 8 -12.35 -11.46 -2.09
N GLY A 9 -11.47 -12.45 -2.25
CA GLY A 9 -11.39 -13.31 -3.43
C GLY A 9 -10.43 -12.82 -4.52
N ALA A 10 -9.58 -11.82 -4.25
CA ALA A 10 -8.59 -11.35 -5.21
C ALA A 10 -7.39 -12.31 -5.24
N ASP A 11 -6.96 -12.69 -6.45
CA ASP A 11 -5.72 -13.46 -6.64
C ASP A 11 -4.55 -12.48 -6.80
N VAL A 12 -4.02 -12.02 -5.67
CA VAL A 12 -2.99 -10.98 -5.60
C VAL A 12 -1.81 -11.40 -4.74
N LYS A 13 -0.61 -10.92 -5.08
CA LYS A 13 0.65 -11.12 -4.36
C LYS A 13 1.41 -9.78 -4.21
N PRO A 14 2.44 -9.75 -3.35
CA PRO A 14 3.37 -8.62 -3.29
C PRO A 14 3.83 -8.20 -4.69
N GLY A 15 3.69 -6.91 -5.01
CA GLY A 15 4.00 -6.28 -6.29
C GLY A 15 2.80 -6.03 -7.21
N ASP A 16 1.66 -6.72 -7.01
CA ASP A 16 0.51 -6.60 -7.93
C ASP A 16 -0.22 -5.25 -7.80
N PHE A 17 0.01 -4.52 -6.70
CA PHE A 17 -0.49 -3.16 -6.53
C PHE A 17 0.49 -2.10 -7.06
N ALA A 18 1.55 -2.55 -7.76
CA ALA A 18 2.68 -1.75 -8.22
C ALA A 18 3.45 -1.05 -7.10
N GLU A 19 3.42 -1.62 -5.89
CA GLU A 19 4.21 -1.13 -4.77
C GLU A 19 5.69 -1.47 -4.91
N ASN A 20 6.56 -0.60 -4.41
CA ASN A 20 8.00 -0.85 -4.38
C ASN A 20 8.42 -1.72 -3.19
N ILE A 21 7.69 -1.64 -2.08
CA ILE A 21 8.02 -2.30 -0.82
C ILE A 21 6.73 -2.88 -0.22
N THR A 22 6.77 -4.16 0.15
CA THR A 22 5.74 -4.81 0.96
C THR A 22 6.30 -5.06 2.36
N VAL A 23 5.50 -4.76 3.39
CA VAL A 23 5.90 -4.86 4.80
C VAL A 23 4.89 -5.70 5.57
N GLU A 24 5.37 -6.39 6.60
CA GLU A 24 4.55 -7.14 7.56
C GLU A 24 4.77 -6.66 9.00
N GLY A 25 3.86 -7.01 9.91
CA GLY A 25 3.99 -6.67 11.34
C GLY A 25 3.58 -5.24 11.72
N MET A 26 3.08 -4.44 10.78
CA MET A 26 2.65 -3.06 11.03
C MET A 26 1.48 -2.62 10.13
N ILE A 27 0.64 -1.71 10.64
CA ILE A 27 -0.48 -1.13 9.90
C ILE A 27 -0.06 0.25 9.37
N LEU A 28 0.53 0.28 8.17
CA LEU A 28 1.18 1.49 7.66
C LEU A 28 0.22 2.68 7.44
N TYR A 29 -1.03 2.42 7.05
CA TYR A 29 -2.02 3.48 6.77
C TYR A 29 -2.63 4.14 8.00
N GLU A 30 -2.29 3.66 9.21
CA GLU A 30 -2.62 4.31 10.47
C GLU A 30 -1.50 5.25 10.96
N LEU A 31 -0.32 5.21 10.33
CA LEU A 31 0.77 6.11 10.63
C LEU A 31 0.48 7.50 10.04
N ALA A 32 0.81 8.54 10.81
CA ALA A 32 0.63 9.91 10.35
C ALA A 32 1.57 10.26 9.20
N VAL A 33 1.11 11.10 8.27
CA VAL A 33 2.00 11.78 7.32
C VAL A 33 3.06 12.56 8.11
N GLY A 34 4.32 12.48 7.68
CA GLY A 34 5.51 12.96 8.40
C GLY A 34 6.16 11.91 9.31
N THR A 35 5.57 10.72 9.47
CA THR A 35 6.22 9.61 10.18
C THR A 35 7.48 9.17 9.42
N HIS A 36 8.57 8.97 10.15
CA HIS A 36 9.83 8.48 9.60
C HIS A 36 9.96 6.98 9.88
N LEU A 37 10.23 6.20 8.83
CA LEU A 37 10.46 4.76 8.89
C LEU A 37 11.91 4.47 8.53
N GLN A 38 12.61 3.72 9.38
CA GLN A 38 13.95 3.25 9.07
C GLN A 38 13.88 1.97 8.22
N VAL A 39 14.57 1.97 7.09
CA VAL A 39 14.69 0.81 6.19
C VAL A 39 16.17 0.43 6.10
N GLY A 40 16.54 -0.71 6.69
CA GLY A 40 17.94 -1.12 6.81
C GLY A 40 18.75 -0.18 7.72
N ALA A 41 20.04 -0.04 7.45
CA ALA A 41 20.94 0.73 8.31
C ALA A 41 20.87 2.24 8.06
N ASP A 42 20.74 2.66 6.78
CA ASP A 42 21.07 4.02 6.36
C ASP A 42 19.90 4.80 5.75
N VAL A 43 18.78 4.13 5.43
CA VAL A 43 17.66 4.78 4.74
C VAL A 43 16.58 5.16 5.75
N ILE A 44 16.22 6.44 5.75
CA ILE A 44 15.04 6.95 6.44
C ILE A 44 14.03 7.37 5.39
N LEU A 45 12.82 6.82 5.48
CA LEU A 45 11.71 7.12 4.59
C LEU A 45 10.66 7.93 5.34
N GLU A 46 10.36 9.14 4.86
CA GLU A 46 9.27 9.97 5.40
C GLU A 46 7.97 9.63 4.66
N ILE A 47 6.92 9.27 5.40
CA ILE A 47 5.57 9.10 4.83
C ILE A 47 5.05 10.46 4.39
N THR A 48 4.70 10.61 3.11
CA THR A 48 4.20 11.87 2.54
C THR A 48 2.72 11.81 2.17
N GLN A 49 2.17 10.61 1.97
CA GLN A 49 0.78 10.45 1.54
C GLN A 49 0.21 9.08 1.93
N ILE A 50 -1.08 9.07 2.24
CA ILE A 50 -1.89 7.87 2.45
C ILE A 50 -2.97 7.84 1.37
N GLY A 51 -3.08 6.69 0.70
CA GLY A 51 -3.99 6.51 -0.42
C GLY A 51 -3.54 7.25 -1.68
N LYS A 52 -4.11 6.89 -2.82
CA LYS A 52 -3.97 7.65 -4.07
C LYS A 52 -5.21 7.46 -4.93
N GLU A 53 -5.70 8.55 -5.52
CA GLU A 53 -6.82 8.46 -6.44
C GLU A 53 -6.50 7.51 -7.61
N CYS A 54 -7.43 6.60 -7.88
CA CYS A 54 -7.32 5.64 -8.96
C CYS A 54 -8.21 6.09 -10.12
N HIS A 55 -7.61 6.63 -11.18
CA HIS A 55 -8.37 7.21 -12.30
C HIS A 55 -8.88 6.18 -13.30
N HIS A 56 -8.25 5.01 -13.36
CA HIS A 56 -8.64 3.91 -14.24
C HIS A 56 -8.78 2.67 -13.38
N GLY A 57 -9.99 2.11 -13.26
CA GLY A 57 -10.24 0.93 -12.45
C GLY A 57 -9.25 -0.18 -12.78
N CYS A 58 -8.34 -0.44 -11.84
CA CYS A 58 -7.29 -1.45 -12.00
C CYS A 58 -7.91 -2.86 -12.13
N GLU A 59 -7.14 -3.81 -12.64
CA GLU A 59 -7.64 -5.17 -12.87
C GLU A 59 -8.16 -5.83 -11.59
N ILE A 60 -7.53 -5.53 -10.45
CA ILE A 60 -7.96 -5.97 -9.12
C ILE A 60 -9.36 -5.42 -8.79
N MET A 61 -9.61 -4.14 -9.06
CA MET A 61 -10.92 -3.51 -8.85
C MET A 61 -11.99 -4.09 -9.76
N LYS A 62 -11.65 -4.54 -10.97
CA LYS A 62 -12.59 -5.25 -11.85
C LYS A 62 -12.89 -6.66 -11.35
N GLN A 63 -11.89 -7.34 -10.78
CA GLN A 63 -12.03 -8.71 -10.29
C GLN A 63 -12.91 -8.79 -9.03
N VAL A 64 -12.68 -7.91 -8.05
CA VAL A 64 -13.35 -7.98 -6.74
C VAL A 64 -14.15 -6.74 -6.34
N GLY A 65 -14.24 -5.74 -7.22
CA GLY A 65 -15.01 -4.51 -6.98
C GLY A 65 -14.34 -3.49 -6.06
N SER A 66 -13.14 -3.77 -5.57
CA SER A 66 -12.40 -2.93 -4.61
C SER A 66 -10.89 -2.95 -4.88
N CYS A 67 -10.18 -1.96 -4.34
CA CYS A 67 -8.72 -1.95 -4.29
C CYS A 67 -8.26 -1.26 -3.01
N ILE A 68 -7.17 -1.75 -2.39
CA ILE A 68 -6.59 -1.14 -1.19
C ILE A 68 -5.79 0.13 -1.48
N MET A 69 -5.29 0.33 -2.69
CA MET A 69 -4.39 1.47 -2.99
C MET A 69 -5.00 2.85 -2.72
N PRO A 70 -6.28 3.12 -3.01
CA PRO A 70 -6.89 4.42 -2.71
C PRO A 70 -6.98 4.77 -1.23
N THR A 71 -6.96 3.79 -0.33
CA THR A 71 -7.23 4.01 1.10
C THR A 71 -6.09 3.58 2.02
N GLN A 72 -5.26 2.62 1.58
CA GLN A 72 -4.25 1.97 2.40
C GLN A 72 -2.84 1.97 1.77
N GLY A 73 -2.71 2.35 0.49
CA GLY A 73 -1.41 2.53 -0.15
C GLY A 73 -0.63 3.67 0.53
N ILE A 74 0.68 3.53 0.67
CA ILE A 74 1.52 4.53 1.35
C ILE A 74 2.61 4.99 0.40
N PHE A 75 2.83 6.30 0.38
CA PHE A 75 3.88 6.93 -0.40
C PHE A 75 4.79 7.69 0.55
N GLY A 76 6.06 7.71 0.19
CA GLY A 76 7.07 8.44 0.95
C GLY A 76 8.19 8.92 0.05
N LYS A 77 9.10 9.68 0.65
CA LYS A 77 10.35 10.13 0.04
C LYS A 77 11.52 9.70 0.91
N VAL A 78 12.67 9.53 0.28
CA VAL A 78 13.99 9.35 0.92
C VAL A 78 14.71 10.69 0.92
#